data_AF-A0A945SJ78-F1
#
_entry.id   AF-A0A945SJ78-F1
#
_cell.length_a   1.000
_cell.length_b   1.000
_cell.length_c   1.000
_cell.angle_alpha   90.00
_cell.angle_beta   90.00
_cell.angle_gamma   90.00
#
_symmetry.space_group_name_H-M   'P 1'
#
loop_
_entity.id
_entity.type
_entity.pdbx_description
1 polymer ?
#
loop_
_entity_poly.entity_id
_entity_poly.type
_entity_poly.pdbx_seq_one_letter_code
_entity_poly.pdbx_strand_id
1 'polypeptide(L)'
;RELRLFKSKERLNHPMVPYTKERELPEEDLLDVSAYIATIELYSKLPPIDEENFNAYERLLLSKKLLNVRRIDGDYEAGKELYNKECSSCHGRDGTGKLKKKAPLLAGQYSNYLLKQIRAYRTGKRTHDNEETSESIFKEYSEEQIQNLLAYLSILDDD
;
A
#
# COMPACT_ATOMS: atom_id res chain seq x y z
N ARG A 1 -8.31 5.53 -10.60
CA ARG A 1 -8.77 6.63 -9.71
C ARG A 1 -7.62 7.50 -9.24
N GLU A 2 -6.62 6.97 -8.52
CA GLU A 2 -5.53 7.78 -7.96
C GLU A 2 -4.77 8.62 -9.02
N LEU A 3 -4.51 8.07 -10.20
CA LEU A 3 -3.92 8.82 -11.32
C LEU A 3 -4.76 10.04 -11.73
N ARG A 4 -6.09 9.91 -11.72
CA ARG A 4 -7.00 11.03 -12.03
C ARG A 4 -6.94 12.12 -10.95
N LEU A 5 -6.81 11.76 -9.68
CA LEU A 5 -6.64 12.75 -8.58
C LEU A 5 -5.32 13.51 -8.68
N PHE A 6 -4.27 12.86 -9.17
CA PHE A 6 -3.03 13.55 -9.49
C PHE A 6 -3.23 14.51 -10.67
N LYS A 7 -3.92 14.08 -11.74
CA LYS A 7 -4.25 14.94 -12.90
C LYS A 7 -5.10 16.15 -12.51
N SER A 8 -6.12 15.98 -11.66
CA SER A 8 -6.99 17.07 -11.18
C SER A 8 -6.35 17.94 -10.09
N LYS A 9 -5.17 17.55 -9.57
CA LYS A 9 -4.46 18.18 -8.45
C LYS A 9 -5.19 18.15 -7.11
N GLU A 10 -6.28 17.38 -7.01
CA GLU A 10 -6.92 17.04 -5.73
C GLU A 10 -5.97 16.25 -4.82
N ARG A 11 -5.04 15.50 -5.41
CA ARG A 11 -3.93 14.87 -4.70
C ARG A 11 -2.61 15.47 -5.15
N LEU A 12 -1.95 16.23 -4.27
CA LEU A 12 -0.65 16.84 -4.58
C LEU A 12 0.50 15.85 -4.31
N ASN A 13 1.31 15.55 -5.33
CA ASN A 13 2.53 14.76 -5.18
C ASN A 13 3.58 15.17 -6.22
N HIS A 14 4.70 15.74 -5.77
CA HIS A 14 5.69 16.37 -6.64
C HIS A 14 6.29 15.41 -7.70
N PRO A 15 6.71 14.17 -7.34
CA PRO A 15 7.14 13.17 -8.32
C PRO A 15 6.09 12.80 -9.38
N MET A 16 4.80 12.99 -9.10
CA MET A 16 3.73 12.68 -10.06
C MET A 16 3.46 13.82 -11.03
N VAL A 17 3.95 15.04 -10.77
CA VAL A 17 3.68 16.26 -11.58
C VAL A 17 3.91 16.04 -13.08
N PRO A 18 4.99 15.37 -13.55
CA PRO A 18 5.20 15.11 -14.98
C PRO A 18 4.17 14.20 -15.64
N TYR A 19 3.28 13.58 -14.88
CA TYR A 19 2.22 12.67 -15.35
C TYR A 19 0.81 13.23 -15.06
N THR A 20 0.72 14.52 -14.70
CA THR A 20 -0.55 15.15 -14.33
C THR A 20 -1.23 15.90 -15.47
N LYS A 21 -0.59 16.06 -16.63
CA LYS A 21 -1.15 16.77 -17.77
C LYS A 21 -1.66 15.81 -18.82
N GLU A 22 -2.76 16.16 -19.48
CA GLU A 22 -3.36 15.36 -20.56
C GLU A 22 -2.37 15.04 -21.70
N ARG A 23 -1.51 16.01 -22.05
CA ARG A 23 -0.47 15.83 -23.07
C ARG A 23 0.62 14.82 -22.67
N GLU A 24 0.84 14.64 -21.37
CA GLU A 24 1.90 13.76 -20.84
C GLU A 24 1.37 12.36 -20.51
N LEU A 25 0.09 12.26 -20.12
CA LEU A 25 -0.61 10.98 -19.89
C LEU A 25 -2.09 11.14 -20.28
N PRO A 26 -2.46 10.87 -21.55
CA PRO A 26 -3.84 10.85 -22.01
C PRO A 26 -4.73 9.89 -21.21
N GLU A 27 -6.05 10.05 -21.28
CA GLU A 27 -6.97 9.15 -20.58
C GLU A 27 -6.87 7.68 -21.05
N GLU A 28 -6.60 7.44 -22.34
CA GLU A 28 -6.36 6.09 -22.88
C GLU A 28 -5.13 5.44 -22.24
N ASP A 29 -3.97 6.11 -22.29
CA ASP A 29 -2.74 5.64 -21.64
C ASP A 29 -2.92 5.45 -20.13
N LEU A 30 -3.71 6.29 -19.47
CA LEU A 30 -4.02 6.12 -18.05
C LEU A 30 -4.75 4.80 -17.78
N LEU A 31 -5.70 4.43 -18.64
CA LEU A 31 -6.43 3.17 -18.53
C LEU A 31 -5.49 1.98 -18.80
N ASP A 32 -4.67 2.07 -19.85
CA ASP A 32 -3.73 1.01 -20.24
C ASP A 32 -2.67 0.76 -19.17
N VAL A 33 -2.04 1.82 -18.65
CA VAL A 33 -1.08 1.72 -17.55
C VAL A 33 -1.73 1.17 -16.30
N SER A 34 -2.96 1.60 -15.98
CA SER A 34 -3.71 1.07 -14.83
C SER A 34 -4.01 -0.42 -14.98
N ALA A 35 -4.41 -0.85 -16.18
CA ALA A 35 -4.68 -2.25 -16.49
C ALA A 35 -3.41 -3.08 -16.40
N TYR A 36 -2.30 -2.61 -17.00
CA TYR A 36 -1.00 -3.29 -16.93
C TYR A 36 -0.50 -3.45 -15.50
N ILE A 37 -0.49 -2.37 -14.70
CA ILE A 37 -0.04 -2.43 -13.30
C ILE A 37 -0.92 -3.40 -12.48
N ALA A 38 -2.22 -3.47 -12.76
CA ALA A 38 -3.13 -4.40 -12.09
C ALA A 38 -2.85 -5.87 -12.40
N THR A 39 -2.13 -6.18 -13.49
CA THR A 39 -1.68 -7.55 -13.81
C THR A 39 -0.36 -7.95 -13.15
N ILE A 40 0.37 -7.00 -12.52
CA ILE A 40 1.66 -7.30 -11.91
C ILE A 40 1.44 -8.08 -10.60
N GLU A 41 1.96 -9.30 -10.57
CA GLU A 41 2.07 -10.07 -9.33
C GLU A 41 3.37 -9.74 -8.60
N LEU A 42 3.24 -9.31 -7.35
CA LEU A 42 4.38 -9.07 -6.46
C LEU A 42 4.46 -10.22 -5.46
N TYR A 43 5.55 -10.98 -5.52
CA TYR A 43 5.80 -12.04 -4.55
C TYR A 43 6.55 -11.46 -3.35
N SER A 44 5.97 -11.56 -2.16
CA SER A 44 6.66 -11.29 -0.89
C SER A 44 7.44 -12.50 -0.39
N LYS A 45 7.15 -13.70 -0.90
CA LYS A 45 7.77 -14.96 -0.49
C LYS A 45 8.27 -15.77 -1.65
N LEU A 46 9.33 -16.52 -1.39
CA LEU A 46 9.76 -17.56 -2.29
C LEU A 46 8.84 -18.76 -2.19
N PRO A 47 8.61 -19.49 -3.30
CA PRO A 47 7.94 -20.78 -3.22
C PRO A 47 8.73 -21.74 -2.31
N PRO A 48 8.09 -22.79 -1.78
CA PRO A 48 8.79 -23.87 -1.08
C PRO A 48 9.96 -24.41 -1.90
N ILE A 49 10.97 -24.95 -1.22
CA ILE A 49 12.10 -25.60 -1.89
C ILE A 49 11.63 -26.98 -2.35
N ASP A 50 11.79 -27.25 -3.64
CA ASP A 50 11.76 -28.61 -4.18
C ASP A 50 13.14 -29.22 -3.94
N GLU A 51 13.24 -30.16 -3.00
CA GLU A 51 14.49 -30.82 -2.63
C GLU A 51 15.00 -31.76 -3.73
N GLU A 52 14.12 -32.30 -4.57
CA GLU A 52 14.47 -33.25 -5.63
C GLU A 52 15.03 -32.51 -6.86
N ASN A 53 14.49 -31.34 -7.19
CA ASN A 53 14.87 -30.55 -8.35
C ASN A 53 15.52 -29.20 -8.00
N PHE A 54 16.22 -29.12 -6.86
CA PHE A 54 16.76 -27.85 -6.38
C PHE A 54 17.80 -27.25 -7.34
N ASN A 55 17.50 -26.05 -7.85
CA ASN A 55 18.43 -25.25 -8.64
C ASN A 55 18.77 -23.94 -7.91
N ALA A 56 20.02 -23.81 -7.46
CA ALA A 56 20.50 -22.64 -6.73
C ALA A 56 20.46 -21.35 -7.55
N TYR A 57 20.72 -21.42 -8.87
CA TYR A 57 20.69 -20.25 -9.75
C TYR A 57 19.25 -19.75 -9.95
N GLU A 58 18.30 -20.65 -10.20
CA GLU A 58 16.88 -20.29 -10.29
C GLU A 58 16.35 -19.71 -8.98
N ARG A 59 16.76 -20.29 -7.84
CA ARG A 59 16.43 -19.76 -6.52
C ARG A 59 16.93 -18.34 -6.32
N LEU A 60 18.16 -18.05 -6.76
CA LEU A 60 18.74 -16.71 -6.72
C LEU A 60 18.00 -15.74 -7.66
N LEU A 61 17.57 -16.18 -8.84
CA LEU A 61 16.78 -15.35 -9.74
C LEU A 61 15.39 -15.02 -9.16
N LEU A 62 14.76 -15.98 -8.48
CA LEU A 62 13.51 -15.75 -7.77
C LEU A 62 13.70 -14.79 -6.59
N SER A 63 14.79 -14.91 -5.82
CA SER A 63 15.01 -14.02 -4.67
C SER A 63 15.21 -12.56 -5.08
N LYS A 64 15.78 -12.31 -6.26
CA LYS A 64 15.89 -10.96 -6.85
C LYS A 64 14.54 -10.34 -7.23
N LYS A 65 13.49 -11.14 -7.38
CA LYS A 65 12.14 -10.68 -7.72
C LYS A 65 11.26 -10.44 -6.49
N LEU A 66 11.74 -10.77 -5.30
CA LEU A 66 10.97 -10.58 -4.08
C LEU A 66 10.92 -9.11 -3.71
N LEU A 67 9.72 -8.68 -3.32
CA LEU A 67 9.55 -7.40 -2.67
C LEU A 67 10.07 -7.51 -1.24
N ASN A 68 11.07 -6.69 -0.89
CA ASN A 68 11.57 -6.62 0.47
C ASN A 68 11.09 -5.31 1.12
N VAL A 69 10.05 -5.41 1.93
CA VAL A 69 9.64 -4.32 2.81
C VAL A 69 10.48 -4.36 4.06
N ARG A 70 11.14 -3.25 4.36
CA ARG A 70 11.92 -3.14 5.59
C ARG A 70 10.99 -3.22 6.80
N ARG A 71 11.23 -4.19 7.68
CA ARG A 71 10.63 -4.26 9.02
C ARG A 71 10.97 -3.01 9.84
N ILE A 72 10.00 -2.55 10.61
CA ILE A 72 10.14 -1.39 11.49
C ILE A 72 9.85 -1.81 12.93
N ASP A 73 10.53 -1.15 13.87
CA ASP A 73 10.33 -1.39 15.29
C ASP A 73 8.93 -0.95 15.75
N GLY A 74 8.38 -1.64 16.73
CA GLY A 74 7.06 -1.37 17.31
C GLY A 74 6.45 -2.62 17.91
N ASP A 75 5.33 -2.47 18.61
CA ASP A 75 4.56 -3.60 19.12
C ASP A 75 3.68 -4.17 18.00
N TYR A 76 4.09 -5.33 17.48
CA TYR A 76 3.37 -6.02 16.40
C TYR A 76 1.99 -6.51 16.82
N GLU A 77 1.82 -6.96 18.07
CA GLU A 77 0.53 -7.49 18.54
C GLU A 77 -0.46 -6.35 18.75
N ALA A 78 -0.03 -5.24 19.37
CA ALA A 78 -0.87 -4.04 19.48
C ALA A 78 -1.24 -3.48 18.09
N GLY A 79 -0.29 -3.49 17.15
CA GLY A 79 -0.54 -3.09 15.76
C GLY A 79 -1.55 -4.00 15.04
N LYS A 80 -1.46 -5.32 15.27
CA LYS A 80 -2.37 -6.32 14.73
C LYS A 80 -3.78 -6.20 15.28
N GLU A 81 -3.92 -5.99 16.59
CA GLU A 81 -5.22 -5.76 17.22
C GLU A 81 -5.89 -4.51 16.64
N LEU A 82 -5.15 -3.41 16.55
CA LEU A 82 -5.63 -2.17 15.95
C LEU A 82 -6.05 -2.37 14.49
N TYR A 83 -5.21 -3.04 13.69
CA TYR A 83 -5.51 -3.33 12.28
C TYR A 83 -6.78 -4.17 12.11
N ASN A 84 -6.91 -5.23 12.90
CA ASN A 84 -8.06 -6.12 12.83
C ASN A 84 -9.35 -5.39 13.18
N LYS A 85 -9.32 -4.54 14.21
CA LYS A 85 -10.47 -3.77 14.66
C LYS A 85 -10.89 -2.68 13.68
N GLU A 86 -9.93 -1.89 13.19
CA GLU A 86 -10.24 -0.62 12.50
C GLU A 86 -10.03 -0.70 10.97
N CYS A 87 -9.12 -1.54 10.48
CA CYS A 87 -8.65 -1.48 9.09
C CYS A 87 -9.13 -2.67 8.23
N SER A 88 -9.14 -3.88 8.81
CA SER A 88 -9.32 -5.15 8.08
C SER A 88 -10.67 -5.26 7.36
N SER A 89 -11.71 -4.58 7.88
CA SER A 89 -13.05 -4.58 7.30
C SER A 89 -13.06 -4.05 5.86
N CYS A 90 -12.20 -3.07 5.57
CA CYS A 90 -12.04 -2.45 4.26
C CYS A 90 -10.83 -3.01 3.51
N HIS A 91 -9.68 -3.15 4.17
CA HIS A 91 -8.42 -3.52 3.53
C HIS A 91 -8.16 -5.03 3.45
N GLY A 92 -9.04 -5.87 3.97
CA GLY A 92 -8.82 -7.33 4.03
C GLY A 92 -8.01 -7.72 5.27
N ARG A 93 -8.14 -8.98 5.71
CA ARG A 93 -7.41 -9.47 6.89
C ARG A 93 -5.90 -9.62 6.60
N ASP A 94 -5.61 -9.93 5.35
CA ASP A 94 -4.30 -10.07 4.70
C ASP A 94 -3.80 -8.76 4.07
N GLY A 95 -4.56 -7.66 4.19
CA GLY A 95 -4.15 -6.37 3.62
C GLY A 95 -4.11 -6.33 2.10
N THR A 96 -4.75 -7.27 1.40
CA THR A 96 -4.77 -7.30 -0.08
C THR A 96 -5.72 -6.28 -0.71
N GLY A 97 -6.49 -5.57 0.11
CA GLY A 97 -7.47 -4.59 -0.34
C GLY A 97 -8.78 -5.24 -0.81
N LYS A 98 -9.76 -4.40 -1.16
CA LYS A 98 -11.05 -4.85 -1.68
C LYS A 98 -11.49 -3.91 -2.81
N LEU A 99 -11.46 -4.41 -4.04
CA LEU A 99 -11.83 -3.63 -5.22
C LEU A 99 -13.25 -3.04 -5.11
N LYS A 100 -14.22 -3.83 -4.62
CA LYS A 100 -15.61 -3.39 -4.40
C LYS A 100 -15.73 -2.21 -3.43
N LYS A 101 -14.82 -2.10 -2.46
CA LYS A 101 -14.76 -1.00 -1.49
C LYS A 101 -13.83 0.12 -1.92
N LYS A 102 -13.20 0.01 -3.10
CA LYS A 102 -12.10 0.88 -3.56
C LYS A 102 -10.96 0.99 -2.52
N ALA A 103 -10.83 -0.01 -1.65
CA ALA A 103 -9.82 -0.05 -0.61
C ALA A 103 -8.53 -0.63 -1.21
N PRO A 104 -7.43 0.14 -1.23
CA PRO A 104 -6.17 -0.32 -1.81
C PRO A 104 -5.50 -1.40 -0.95
N LEU A 105 -4.59 -2.13 -1.58
CA LEU A 105 -3.65 -3.05 -0.94
C LEU A 105 -2.71 -2.28 0.00
N LEU A 106 -2.49 -2.83 1.19
CA LEU A 106 -1.61 -2.30 2.24
C LEU A 106 -0.42 -3.23 2.53
N ALA A 107 -0.62 -4.55 2.46
CA ALA A 107 0.45 -5.53 2.65
C ALA A 107 1.53 -5.34 1.57
N GLY A 108 2.80 -5.50 1.92
CA GLY A 108 3.91 -5.26 0.98
C GLY A 108 4.14 -3.78 0.61
N GLN A 109 3.38 -2.82 1.14
CA GLN A 109 3.65 -1.40 0.88
C GLN A 109 4.74 -0.86 1.81
N TYR A 110 5.61 0.01 1.27
CA TYR A 110 6.66 0.63 2.07
C TYR A 110 6.09 1.49 3.20
N SER A 111 6.56 1.26 4.42
CA SER A 111 6.03 1.91 5.61
C SER A 111 6.22 3.43 5.62
N ASN A 112 7.28 3.94 4.99
CA ASN A 112 7.49 5.38 4.82
C ASN A 112 6.42 6.02 3.92
N TYR A 113 5.97 5.31 2.89
CA TYR A 113 4.88 5.73 2.03
C TYR A 113 3.56 5.73 2.81
N LEU A 114 3.28 4.67 3.56
CA LEU A 114 2.09 4.57 4.41
C LEU A 114 2.05 5.70 5.45
N LEU A 115 3.15 5.94 6.16
CA LEU A 115 3.28 7.05 7.12
C LEU A 115 3.03 8.41 6.44
N LYS A 116 3.56 8.61 5.23
CA LYS A 116 3.31 9.84 4.45
C LYS A 116 1.82 9.97 4.10
N GLN A 117 1.14 8.89 3.76
CA GLN A 117 -0.31 8.92 3.49
C GLN A 117 -1.12 9.23 4.76
N ILE A 118 -0.82 8.56 5.88
CA ILE A 118 -1.46 8.80 7.18
C ILE A 118 -1.33 10.28 7.58
N ARG A 119 -0.12 10.85 7.48
CA ARG A 119 0.11 12.28 7.76
C ARG A 119 -0.65 13.20 6.80
N ALA A 120 -0.75 12.83 5.52
CA ALA A 120 -1.54 13.59 4.55
C ALA A 120 -3.03 13.60 4.90
N TYR A 121 -3.58 12.47 5.37
CA TYR A 121 -4.94 12.39 5.88
C TYR A 121 -5.14 13.23 7.15
N ARG A 122 -4.26 13.10 8.15
CA ARG A 122 -4.36 13.87 9.42
C ARG A 122 -4.32 15.38 9.21
N THR A 123 -3.55 15.85 8.23
CA THR A 123 -3.41 17.28 7.90
C THR A 123 -4.43 17.78 6.88
N GLY A 124 -5.34 16.93 6.41
CA GLY A 124 -6.34 17.28 5.39
C GLY A 124 -5.76 17.48 3.98
N LYS A 125 -4.47 17.24 3.76
CA LYS A 125 -3.83 17.30 2.43
C LYS A 125 -4.29 16.18 1.50
N ARG A 126 -4.91 15.13 2.06
CA ARG A 126 -5.60 14.07 1.34
C ARG A 126 -6.91 13.79 2.06
N THR A 127 -8.00 13.68 1.32
CA THR A 127 -9.33 13.35 1.84
C THR A 127 -9.71 11.91 1.49
N HIS A 128 -10.57 11.31 2.31
CA HIS A 128 -11.18 10.01 2.02
C HIS A 128 -12.46 10.21 1.20
N ASP A 129 -12.75 9.32 0.25
CA ASP A 129 -13.87 9.49 -0.71
C ASP A 129 -15.26 9.55 -0.08
N ASN A 130 -15.42 8.89 1.07
CA ASN A 130 -16.73 8.63 1.68
C ASN A 130 -17.02 9.58 2.84
N GLU A 131 -16.22 10.63 3.00
CA GLU A 131 -16.26 11.54 4.13
C GLU A 131 -16.80 12.90 3.61
N GLU A 132 -18.09 13.17 3.88
CA GLU A 132 -18.65 14.53 3.75
C GLU A 132 -17.93 15.52 4.68
N THR A 133 -17.39 15.01 5.78
CA THR A 133 -16.55 15.72 6.74
C THR A 133 -15.08 15.35 6.52
N SER A 134 -14.19 16.35 6.49
CA SER A 134 -12.74 16.15 6.35
C SER A 134 -12.06 15.55 7.60
N GLU A 135 -12.74 14.69 8.34
CA GLU A 135 -12.28 14.14 9.61
C GLU A 135 -11.57 12.80 9.41
N SER A 136 -10.29 12.90 9.10
CA SER A 136 -9.41 11.73 8.99
C SER A 136 -9.52 10.81 10.21
N ILE A 137 -9.81 9.52 9.96
CA ILE A 137 -9.79 8.41 10.93
C ILE A 137 -8.52 8.36 11.80
N PHE A 138 -7.40 8.88 11.29
CA PHE A 138 -6.12 8.92 11.99
C PHE A 138 -5.96 10.10 12.97
N LYS A 139 -6.94 11.02 13.10
CA LYS A 139 -6.82 12.17 14.01
C LYS A 139 -6.69 11.72 15.47
N GLU A 140 -7.43 10.69 15.85
CA GLU A 140 -7.54 10.19 17.22
C GLU A 140 -6.39 9.25 17.63
N TYR A 141 -5.61 8.75 16.67
CA TYR A 141 -4.52 7.82 16.97
C TYR A 141 -3.25 8.57 17.42
N SER A 142 -2.62 8.04 18.47
CA SER A 142 -1.30 8.48 18.93
C SER A 142 -0.21 8.11 17.93
N GLU A 143 0.95 8.76 18.02
CA GLU A 143 2.12 8.38 17.21
C GLU A 143 2.56 6.93 17.49
N GLU A 144 2.41 6.46 18.74
CA GLU A 144 2.71 5.08 19.13
C GLU A 144 1.77 4.08 18.46
N GLN A 145 0.46 4.36 18.45
CA GLN A 145 -0.52 3.52 17.74
C GLN A 145 -0.22 3.46 16.24
N ILE A 146 0.15 4.59 15.63
CA ILE A 146 0.56 4.65 14.22
C ILE A 146 1.85 3.83 14.00
N GLN A 147 2.83 3.95 14.89
CA GLN A 147 4.08 3.19 14.80
C GLN A 147 3.84 1.69 14.89
N ASN A 148 3.04 1.24 15.86
CA ASN A 148 2.68 -0.17 16.05
C ASN A 148 1.90 -0.71 14.83
N LEU A 149 0.96 0.07 14.30
CA LEU A 149 0.23 -0.28 13.07
C LEU A 149 1.18 -0.46 11.88
N LEU A 150 2.13 0.47 11.70
CA LEU A 150 3.11 0.40 10.61
C LEU A 150 4.10 -0.76 10.79
N ALA A 151 4.50 -1.07 12.03
CA ALA A 151 5.31 -2.24 12.36
C ALA A 151 4.58 -3.52 11.94
N TYR A 152 3.32 -3.68 12.35
CA TYR A 152 2.50 -4.83 11.92
C TYR A 152 2.34 -4.92 10.40
N LEU A 153 2.02 -3.81 9.72
CA LEU A 153 1.89 -3.79 8.26
C LEU A 153 3.18 -4.18 7.53
N SER A 154 4.36 -3.95 8.13
CA SER A 154 5.65 -4.32 7.54
C SER A 154 5.97 -5.81 7.57
N ILE A 155 5.15 -6.61 8.28
CA ILE A 155 5.25 -8.07 8.35
C ILE A 155 3.96 -8.77 7.92
N LEU A 156 2.93 -8.03 7.51
CA LEU A 156 1.61 -8.59 7.22
C LEU A 156 1.64 -9.61 6.06
N ASP A 157 2.60 -9.48 5.15
CA ASP A 157 2.85 -10.37 4.03
C ASP A 157 3.90 -11.45 4.31
N ASP A 158 4.37 -11.58 5.56
CA ASP A 158 5.33 -12.61 5.99
C ASP A 158 4.67 -13.95 6.38
N ASP A 159 3.39 -13.96 6.78
CA ASP A 159 2.58 -15.15 7.18
C ASP A 159 1.75 -15.73 6.03
#